data_AF-A0A7V2SIG6-F1
#
_entry.id   AF-A0A7V2SIG6-F1
#
_cell.length_a   1.000
_cell.length_b   1.000
_cell.length_c   1.000
_cell.angle_alpha   90.00
_cell.angle_beta   90.00
_cell.angle_gamma   90.00
#
_symmetry.space_group_name_H-M   'P 1'
#
loop_
_entity.id
_entity.type
_entity.pdbx_description
1 polymer ?
#
loop_
_entity_poly.entity_id
_entity_poly.type
_entity_poly.pdbx_seq_one_letter_code
_entity_poly.pdbx_strand_id
1 'polypeptide(L)' 'VKNPDLWQEYLEAAAPHRVHATWVRGHNGHPENERCDELARSEAERQKGLRMED' A
#
# COMPACT_ATOMS: atom_id res chain seq x y z
N VAL A 1 -1.37 -15.14 -13.48
CA VAL A 1 -1.43 -14.46 -12.16
C VAL A 1 -1.86 -13.02 -12.42
N LYS A 2 -2.69 -12.40 -11.55
CA LYS A 2 -3.09 -10.98 -11.71
C LYS A 2 -1.94 -10.06 -11.30
N ASN A 3 -1.79 -8.93 -11.97
CA ASN A 3 -0.78 -7.87 -11.71
C ASN A 3 0.67 -8.40 -11.67
N PRO A 4 1.14 -9.14 -12.69
CA PRO A 4 2.47 -9.74 -12.70
C PRO A 4 3.61 -8.70 -12.71
N ASP A 5 3.35 -7.53 -13.30
CA ASP A 5 4.21 -6.35 -13.33
C ASP A 5 4.55 -5.88 -11.90
N LEU A 6 3.53 -5.64 -11.07
CA LEU A 6 3.73 -5.20 -9.68
C LEU A 6 4.46 -6.24 -8.83
N TRP A 7 4.20 -7.52 -9.07
CA TRP A 7 4.90 -8.60 -8.36
C TRP A 7 6.38 -8.66 -8.73
N GLN A 8 6.72 -8.39 -9.99
CA GLN A 8 8.11 -8.33 -10.42
C GLN A 8 8.84 -7.15 -9.75
N GLU A 9 8.24 -5.97 -9.72
CA GLU A 9 8.81 -4.80 -9.03
C GLU A 9 9.04 -5.06 -7.54
N TYR A 10 8.07 -5.68 -6.87
CA TYR A 10 8.22 -6.07 -5.47
C TYR A 10 9.39 -7.04 -5.26
N LEU A 11 9.53 -8.06 -6.10
CA LEU A 11 10.62 -9.03 -5.99
C LEU A 11 11.99 -8.38 -6.17
N GLU A 12 12.12 -7.47 -7.14
CA GLU A 12 13.35 -6.71 -7.38
C GLU A 12 13.70 -5.82 -6.17
N ALA A 13 12.71 -5.10 -5.63
CA ALA A 13 12.89 -4.23 -4.47
C ALA A 13 13.17 -5.00 -3.17
N ALA A 14 12.57 -6.18 -3.00
CA ALA A 14 12.72 -7.00 -1.79
C ALA A 14 13.98 -7.87 -1.81
N ALA A 15 14.55 -8.18 -2.99
CA ALA A 15 15.71 -9.06 -3.17
C ALA A 15 16.91 -8.79 -2.22
N PRO A 16 17.32 -7.53 -1.93
CA PRO A 16 18.45 -7.28 -1.03
C PRO A 16 18.10 -7.46 0.46
N HIS A 17 16.85 -7.74 0.81
CA HIS A 17 16.37 -7.76 2.19
C HIS A 17 15.86 -9.14 2.61
N ARG A 18 15.97 -9.45 3.91
CA ARG A 18 15.25 -10.59 4.52
C ARG A 18 13.90 -10.12 5.03
N VAL A 19 12.91 -10.08 4.16
CA VAL A 19 11.56 -9.62 4.50
C VAL A 19 10.82 -10.70 5.29
N HIS A 20 10.30 -10.34 6.46
CA HIS A 20 9.35 -11.15 7.21
C HIS A 20 7.97 -10.51 7.10
N ALA A 21 7.04 -11.18 6.43
CA ALA A 21 5.68 -10.69 6.25
C ALA A 21 4.80 -11.07 7.45
N THR A 22 4.28 -10.06 8.14
CA THR A 22 3.28 -10.23 9.21
C THR A 22 1.92 -9.78 8.69
N TRP A 23 0.97 -10.71 8.61
CA TRP A 23 -0.40 -10.35 8.34
C TRP A 23 -1.05 -9.77 9.60
N VAL A 24 -1.69 -8.60 9.47
CA VAL A 24 -2.43 -7.96 10.55
C VAL A 24 -3.87 -7.73 10.12
N ARG A 25 -4.79 -7.78 11.08
CA ARG A 25 -6.20 -7.44 10.85
C ARG A 25 -6.34 -5.92 10.73
N GLY A 26 -7.02 -5.45 9.69
CA GLY A 26 -7.35 -4.04 9.53
C GLY A 26 -8.30 -3.51 10.61
N HIS A 27 -8.19 -2.21 10.93
CA HIS A 27 -9.04 -1.49 11.89
C HIS A 27 -9.16 -2.16 13.26
N ASN A 28 -8.05 -2.71 13.76
CA ASN A 28 -8.00 -3.43 15.02
C ASN A 28 -7.12 -2.72 16.06
N GLY A 29 -6.91 -1.41 15.95
CA GLY A 29 -6.12 -0.62 16.88
C GLY A 29 -4.61 -0.74 16.71
N HIS A 30 -4.11 -1.29 15.60
CA HIS A 30 -2.67 -1.34 15.34
C HIS A 30 -2.21 0.03 14.80
N PRO A 31 -1.49 0.85 15.59
CA PRO A 31 -1.33 2.28 15.28
C PRO A 31 -0.64 2.53 13.93
N GLU A 32 0.38 1.76 13.60
CA GLU A 32 1.15 1.88 12.36
C GLU A 32 0.32 1.46 11.14
N ASN A 33 -0.48 0.40 11.24
CA ASN A 33 -1.35 -0.02 10.14
C ASN A 33 -2.49 0.98 9.93
N GLU A 34 -3.05 1.54 11.00
CA GLU A 34 -4.09 2.58 10.92
C GLU A 34 -3.56 3.87 10.30
N ARG A 35 -2.32 4.25 10.63
CA ARG A 35 -1.64 5.36 9.96
C ARG A 35 -1.43 5.11 8.47
N CYS A 36 -1.03 3.91 8.07
CA CYS A 36 -0.90 3.55 6.65
C CYS A 36 -2.24 3.62 5.91
N ASP A 37 -3.32 3.16 6.53
CA ASP A 37 -4.69 3.24 5.98
C ASP A 37 -5.15 4.69 5.80
N GLU A 38 -4.92 5.56 6.79
CA GLU A 38 -5.24 6.99 6.70
C GLU A 38 -4.47 7.67 5.56
N LEU A 39 -3.16 7.42 5.45
CA LEU A 39 -2.33 7.98 4.38
C LEU A 39 -2.81 7.52 2.99
N ALA A 40 -3.07 6.22 2.82
CA ALA A 40 -3.53 5.67 1.56
C ALA A 40 -4.90 6.23 1.16
N ARG A 41 -5.84 6.34 2.11
CA ARG A 41 -7.17 6.93 1.87
C ARG A 41 -7.06 8.40 1.48
N SER A 42 -6.24 9.16 2.21
CA SER A 42 -6.07 10.61 1.97
C SER A 42 -5.53 10.88 0.58
N GLU A 43 -4.54 10.11 0.14
CA GLU A 43 -3.96 10.23 -1.20
C GLU A 43 -4.97 9.81 -2.28
N ALA A 44 -5.75 8.76 -2.05
CA ALA A 44 -6.79 8.34 -2.99
C ALA A 44 -7.85 9.44 -3.22
N GLU A 45 -8.30 10.10 -2.14
CA GLU A 45 -9.24 11.23 -2.25
C GLU A 45 -8.61 12.43 -2.96
N ARG A 46 -7.33 12.74 -2.68
CA ARG A 46 -6.60 13.81 -3.37
C ARG A 46 -6.49 13.56 -4.87
N GLN A 47 -6.12 12.34 -5.27
CA GLN A 47 -6.01 11.93 -6.67
C GLN A 47 -7.37 11.94 -7.38
N LYS A 48 -8.44 11.57 -6.67
CA LYS A 48 -9.80 11.67 -7.20
C LYS A 48 -10.20 13.14 -7.44
N GLY A 49 -9.86 14.04 -6.52
CA GLY A 49 -10.09 15.48 -6.68
C GLY A 49 -9.38 16.04 -7.91
N LEU A 50 -8.10 15.72 -8.08
CA LEU A 50 -7.32 16.14 -9.26
C LEU A 50 -7.94 15.69 -10.59
N ARG A 51 -8.41 14.44 -10.66
CA ARG A 51 -9.00 13.88 -11.90
C ARG A 51 -10.38 14.42 -12.25
N MET A 52 -11.01 15.20 -11.35
CA MET A 52 -12.30 15.86 -11.60
C MET A 52 -12.14 17.28 -12.13
N GLU A 53 -10.92 17.83 -12.10
CA GLU A 53 -10.57 19.17 -12.60
C GLU A 53 -9.98 19.13 -14.03
N ASP A 54 -9.68 17.93 -14.55
CA ASP A 54 -9.28 17.65 -15.94
C ASP A 54 -10.48 17.43 -16.88
#